data_AF-A0A2G8JJP9-F1
#
_entry.id   AF-A0A2G8JJP9-F1
#
_cell.length_a   1.000
_cell.length_b   1.000
_cell.length_c   1.000
_cell.angle_alpha   90.00
_cell.angle_beta   90.00
_cell.angle_gamma   90.00
#
_symmetry.space_group_name_H-M   'P 1'
#
loop_
_entity.id
_entity.type
_entity.pdbx_description
1 polymer ?
#
loop_
_entity_poly.entity_id
_entity_poly.type
_entity_poly.pdbx_seq_one_letter_code
_entity_poly.pdbx_strand_id
1 'polypeptide(L)'
;MPDVFLKVLDRSLIKSEVDVRSPDYWYKYDFRYLQPSQDERLDFKKKATEDLSYLPALNVMVNFNRVDLLSHPVCVKYLEMKWKAYGFYVHMSNLLLYFVFLGLLTYFICTVNQDPSQTACNWTVYSQWPQKGCQTPSQRVALCVIAVFAFLNIIKEVFQIFSQGLRYFLEAVNYSEWVLYSSTLAFALPFLLPEGLLRLEWSFGAIAVFSAWYNLMLYLRRFDSVGIYIVMFMEIFKTLLHVILVFLVLIIAFAMAFYILMSQETNRAFSTAPMSILRVITMMAGELDFINSFLGPATDDDDSTLRFETLTYIFLIALILLLPILLMNLLIGLAVGDIATVQKDAQLKRLAMQVELHTDLEQKIPHWILRRIDRMSVTVYPNRVCGLDSGMASKSWMYLKKKAGLVGEDIGSHKLDTEHKKKMQEFDKMRVRVKKIAAQQEKQYELLKLIVQKMEIQTEADEQDEGDANPFMGKNGGTCLRPRLTQVVRDTLAKVAFKSMLPQRHTTYLGLDSSANSTPILLSARSSPESVRSNPPEPQV
;
A
#
# COMPACT_ATOMS: atom_id res chain seq x y z
N MET A 1 -22.82 0.85 14.46
CA MET A 1 -23.23 -0.34 13.66
C MET A 1 -22.95 -0.08 12.18
N PRO A 2 -21.70 -0.26 11.71
CA PRO A 2 -21.31 0.03 10.33
C PRO A 2 -22.08 -0.80 9.30
N ASP A 3 -22.34 -2.07 9.59
CA ASP A 3 -23.08 -2.97 8.68
C ASP A 3 -24.53 -2.53 8.44
N VAL A 4 -25.15 -1.90 9.45
CA VAL A 4 -26.49 -1.32 9.32
C VAL A 4 -26.45 -0.11 8.41
N PHE A 5 -25.43 0.73 8.54
CA PHE A 5 -25.25 1.89 7.68
C PHE A 5 -24.92 1.49 6.24
N LEU A 6 -24.18 0.41 6.04
CA LEU A 6 -23.94 -0.16 4.70
C LEU A 6 -25.26 -0.55 4.01
N LYS A 7 -26.21 -1.16 4.73
CA LYS A 7 -27.56 -1.42 4.20
C LYS A 7 -28.36 -0.16 3.90
N VAL A 8 -28.12 0.94 4.62
CA VAL A 8 -28.72 2.25 4.30
C VAL A 8 -28.13 2.81 3.00
N LEU A 9 -26.81 2.69 2.82
CA LEU A 9 -26.15 3.08 1.58
C LEU A 9 -26.59 2.22 0.38
N ASP A 10 -26.79 0.92 0.57
CA ASP A 10 -27.37 0.05 -0.46
C ASP A 10 -28.74 0.55 -0.93
N ARG A 11 -29.57 1.04 0.00
CA ARG A 11 -30.90 1.61 -0.31
C ARG A 11 -30.82 2.96 -1.02
N SER A 12 -29.73 3.71 -0.84
CA SER A 12 -29.50 4.97 -1.53
C SER A 12 -29.05 4.79 -2.99
N LEU A 13 -28.73 3.56 -3.40
CA LEU A 13 -28.48 3.20 -4.79
C LEU A 13 -29.77 2.68 -5.44
N ILE A 14 -30.43 3.54 -6.20
CA ILE A 14 -31.67 3.22 -6.91
C ILE A 14 -31.33 2.78 -8.33
N LYS A 15 -31.84 1.62 -8.74
CA LYS A 15 -31.63 1.05 -10.09
C LYS A 15 -32.92 1.19 -10.89
N SER A 16 -32.84 1.52 -12.18
CA SER A 16 -34.00 1.50 -13.07
C SER A 16 -34.50 0.06 -13.27
N GLU A 17 -35.82 -0.10 -13.42
CA GLU A 17 -36.46 -1.40 -13.71
C GLU A 17 -36.23 -1.89 -15.16
N VAL A 18 -35.66 -1.04 -16.02
CA VAL A 18 -35.32 -1.36 -17.41
C VAL A 18 -34.20 -2.40 -17.46
N ASP A 19 -34.16 -3.21 -18.52
CA ASP A 19 -33.08 -4.20 -18.73
C ASP A 19 -31.70 -3.53 -18.73
N VAL A 20 -30.72 -4.22 -18.12
CA VAL A 20 -29.35 -3.74 -17.86
C VAL A 20 -28.61 -3.41 -19.17
N ARG A 21 -29.02 -4.00 -20.29
CA ARG A 21 -28.43 -3.78 -21.62
C ARG A 21 -29.06 -2.61 -22.38
N SER A 22 -30.18 -2.07 -21.89
CA SER A 22 -30.88 -0.98 -22.57
C SER A 22 -30.07 0.33 -22.48
N PRO A 23 -30.03 1.15 -23.54
CA PRO A 23 -29.45 2.49 -23.48
C PRO A 23 -30.15 3.40 -22.45
N ASP A 24 -31.38 3.09 -22.06
CA ASP A 24 -32.14 3.86 -21.07
C ASP A 24 -31.96 3.35 -19.63
N TYR A 25 -31.12 2.34 -19.43
CA TYR A 25 -30.77 1.86 -18.12
C TYR A 25 -29.99 2.92 -17.33
N TRP A 26 -30.38 3.16 -16.08
CA TRP A 26 -29.72 4.14 -15.21
C TRP A 26 -29.62 3.70 -13.76
N TYR A 27 -28.60 4.25 -13.08
CA TYR A 27 -28.42 4.20 -11.64
C TYR A 27 -28.54 5.60 -11.06
N LYS A 28 -29.32 5.76 -9.98
CA LYS A 28 -29.40 7.01 -9.22
C LYS A 28 -28.74 6.81 -7.86
N TYR A 29 -27.76 7.65 -7.58
CA TYR A 29 -27.10 7.74 -6.29
C TYR A 29 -27.77 8.87 -5.50
N ASP A 30 -28.36 8.54 -4.35
CA ASP A 30 -28.98 9.52 -3.44
C ASP A 30 -28.04 9.82 -2.27
N PHE A 31 -27.78 11.10 -1.98
CA PHE A 31 -26.77 11.54 -1.01
C PHE A 31 -27.38 12.08 0.30
N ARG A 32 -28.70 11.95 0.49
CA ARG A 32 -29.43 12.41 1.70
C ARG A 32 -28.82 11.99 3.02
N TYR A 33 -28.25 10.78 3.10
CA TYR A 33 -27.66 10.25 4.34
C TYR A 33 -26.20 10.65 4.54
N LEU A 34 -25.53 11.18 3.50
CA LEU A 34 -24.12 11.59 3.55
C LEU A 34 -23.97 13.08 3.85
N GLN A 35 -24.95 13.90 3.45
CA GLN A 35 -24.98 15.32 3.77
C GLN A 35 -26.37 15.80 4.15
N PRO A 36 -26.48 16.65 5.18
CA PRO A 36 -27.71 17.40 5.42
C PRO A 36 -27.95 18.36 4.25
N SER A 37 -29.22 18.57 3.94
CA SER A 37 -29.63 19.57 2.96
C SER A 37 -29.16 20.97 3.38
N GLN A 38 -29.05 21.89 2.43
CA GLN A 38 -28.50 23.21 2.75
C GLN A 38 -29.40 24.03 3.67
N ASP A 39 -30.71 23.84 3.58
CA ASP A 39 -31.67 24.49 4.47
C ASP A 39 -31.53 23.95 5.89
N GLU A 40 -31.34 22.63 6.05
CA GLU A 40 -31.00 22.02 7.33
C GLU A 40 -29.66 22.53 7.88
N ARG A 41 -28.62 22.68 7.03
CA ARG A 41 -27.32 23.24 7.47
C ARG A 41 -27.46 24.65 8.03
N LEU A 42 -28.27 25.50 7.38
CA LEU A 42 -28.51 26.87 7.84
C LEU A 42 -29.30 26.88 9.16
N ASP A 43 -30.26 25.98 9.32
CA ASP A 43 -31.02 25.82 10.55
C ASP A 43 -30.16 25.25 11.69
N PHE A 44 -29.26 24.31 11.40
CA PHE A 44 -28.27 23.82 12.36
C PHE A 44 -27.29 24.93 12.77
N LYS A 45 -26.77 25.73 11.84
CA LYS A 45 -25.88 26.86 12.15
C LYS A 45 -26.58 27.95 12.99
N LYS A 46 -27.90 28.10 12.87
CA LYS A 46 -28.70 29.00 13.72
C LYS A 46 -28.99 28.42 15.11
N LYS A 47 -29.06 27.09 15.25
CA LYS A 47 -29.45 26.40 16.50
C LYS A 47 -28.27 25.88 17.32
N ALA A 48 -27.15 25.57 16.71
CA ALA A 48 -25.99 24.95 17.36
C ALA A 48 -24.91 26.01 17.66
N THR A 49 -24.34 25.94 18.87
CA THR A 49 -23.19 26.73 19.30
C THR A 49 -21.86 26.18 18.76
N GLU A 50 -21.86 24.97 18.19
CA GLU A 50 -20.69 24.31 17.58
C GLU A 50 -20.80 24.32 16.05
N ASP A 51 -19.70 24.66 15.38
CA ASP A 51 -19.60 24.62 13.91
C ASP A 51 -19.69 23.17 13.41
N LEU A 52 -20.77 22.87 12.68
CA LEU A 52 -20.94 21.58 12.02
C LEU A 52 -19.81 21.37 11.02
N SER A 53 -18.97 20.36 11.25
CA SER A 53 -17.90 20.00 10.30
C SER A 53 -18.49 19.70 8.92
N TYR A 54 -17.89 20.27 7.87
CA TYR A 54 -18.25 19.99 6.50
C TYR A 54 -18.03 18.48 6.23
N LEU A 55 -18.89 17.85 5.42
CA LEU A 55 -18.85 16.39 5.17
C LEU A 55 -18.86 15.50 6.44
N PRO A 56 -19.86 15.64 7.34
CA PRO A 56 -19.82 15.01 8.66
C PRO A 56 -19.81 13.47 8.58
N ALA A 57 -20.60 12.87 7.69
CA ALA A 57 -20.68 11.43 7.56
C ALA A 57 -19.34 10.81 7.12
N LEU A 58 -18.68 11.41 6.12
CA LEU A 58 -17.41 10.89 5.60
C LEU A 58 -16.27 11.12 6.60
N ASN A 59 -16.22 12.28 7.26
CA ASN A 59 -15.23 12.54 8.32
C ASN A 59 -15.35 11.55 9.48
N VAL A 60 -16.58 11.19 9.88
CA VAL A 60 -16.80 10.14 10.87
C VAL A 60 -16.31 8.78 10.37
N MET A 61 -16.57 8.42 9.11
CA MET A 61 -16.08 7.16 8.55
C MET A 61 -14.54 7.09 8.49
N VAL A 62 -13.87 8.21 8.20
CA VAL A 62 -12.41 8.33 8.23
C VAL A 62 -11.89 8.15 9.64
N ASN A 63 -12.46 8.88 10.62
CA ASN A 63 -12.03 8.80 12.03
C ASN A 63 -12.17 7.39 12.61
N PHE A 64 -13.16 6.61 12.15
CA PHE A 64 -13.35 5.22 12.56
C PHE A 64 -12.66 4.19 11.63
N ASN A 65 -11.81 4.63 10.68
CA ASN A 65 -11.08 3.79 9.72
C ASN A 65 -11.95 2.76 8.99
N ARG A 66 -13.16 3.15 8.58
CA ARG A 66 -14.14 2.24 7.94
C ARG A 66 -13.97 2.20 6.42
N VAL A 67 -12.92 1.51 5.95
CA VAL A 67 -12.59 1.40 4.52
C VAL A 67 -13.77 0.92 3.68
N ASP A 68 -14.47 -0.11 4.14
CA ASP A 68 -15.60 -0.72 3.42
C ASP A 68 -16.78 0.25 3.21
N LEU A 69 -16.95 1.22 4.11
CA LEU A 69 -17.97 2.26 3.96
C LEU A 69 -17.51 3.38 3.01
N LEU A 70 -16.24 3.78 3.08
CA LEU A 70 -15.69 4.80 2.16
C LEU A 70 -15.59 4.31 0.72
N SER A 71 -15.25 3.02 0.55
CA SER A 71 -15.16 2.38 -0.76
C SER A 71 -16.52 2.10 -1.40
N HIS A 72 -17.62 2.26 -0.65
CA HIS A 72 -18.96 2.04 -1.16
C HIS A 72 -19.25 2.95 -2.38
N PRO A 73 -19.87 2.43 -3.46
CA PRO A 73 -20.07 3.17 -4.71
C PRO A 73 -20.76 4.53 -4.54
N VAL A 74 -21.67 4.66 -3.57
CA VAL A 74 -22.35 5.92 -3.26
C VAL A 74 -21.38 6.97 -2.70
N CYS A 75 -20.50 6.58 -1.78
CA CYS A 75 -19.49 7.47 -1.19
C CYS A 75 -18.47 7.92 -2.25
N VAL A 76 -18.02 6.99 -3.10
CA VAL A 76 -17.10 7.29 -4.20
C VAL A 76 -17.74 8.24 -5.21
N LYS A 77 -18.99 7.97 -5.64
CA LYS A 77 -19.69 8.85 -6.59
C LYS A 77 -20.02 10.21 -6.02
N TYR A 78 -20.27 10.28 -4.72
CA TYR A 78 -20.46 11.54 -4.00
C TYR A 78 -19.18 12.40 -4.00
N LEU A 79 -18.02 11.79 -3.72
CA LEU A 79 -16.71 12.47 -3.81
C LEU A 79 -16.38 12.88 -5.25
N GLU A 80 -16.62 12.01 -6.24
CA GLU A 80 -16.43 12.34 -7.65
C GLU A 80 -17.28 13.53 -8.10
N MET A 81 -18.55 13.59 -7.64
CA MET A 81 -19.43 14.71 -7.93
C MET A 81 -18.84 16.01 -7.38
N LYS A 82 -18.44 16.04 -6.10
CA LYS A 82 -17.83 17.24 -5.48
C LYS A 82 -16.51 17.63 -6.14
N TRP A 83 -15.70 16.65 -6.54
CA TRP A 83 -14.48 16.85 -7.29
C TRP A 83 -14.74 17.54 -8.62
N LYS A 84 -15.68 17.05 -9.44
CA LYS A 84 -16.04 17.69 -10.72
C LYS A 84 -16.68 19.07 -10.55
N ALA A 85 -17.36 19.27 -9.43
CA ALA A 85 -18.07 20.50 -9.11
C ALA A 85 -17.12 21.69 -8.85
N TYR A 86 -16.16 21.54 -7.94
CA TYR A 86 -15.23 22.61 -7.56
C TYR A 86 -13.80 22.13 -7.38
N GLY A 87 -13.59 20.91 -6.86
CA GLY A 87 -12.27 20.41 -6.48
C GLY A 87 -11.29 20.40 -7.63
N PHE A 88 -11.72 19.94 -8.80
CA PHE A 88 -10.91 19.86 -10.01
C PHE A 88 -10.42 21.23 -10.48
N TYR A 89 -11.30 22.23 -10.55
CA TYR A 89 -10.95 23.57 -11.02
C TYR A 89 -9.99 24.27 -10.06
N VAL A 90 -10.28 24.22 -8.75
CA VAL A 90 -9.41 24.83 -7.73
C VAL A 90 -8.04 24.14 -7.72
N HIS A 91 -8.02 22.81 -7.72
CA HIS A 91 -6.77 22.06 -7.73
C HIS A 91 -5.95 22.30 -9.00
N MET A 92 -6.59 22.30 -10.18
CA MET A 92 -5.91 22.55 -11.45
C MET A 92 -5.35 23.98 -11.52
N SER A 93 -6.06 24.97 -10.99
CA SER A 93 -5.56 26.34 -10.92
C SER A 93 -4.31 26.45 -10.03
N ASN A 94 -4.31 25.81 -8.86
CA ASN A 94 -3.15 25.79 -7.96
C ASN A 94 -1.97 25.05 -8.61
N LEU A 95 -2.23 23.90 -9.23
CA LEU A 95 -1.22 23.12 -9.92
C LEU A 95 -0.60 23.90 -11.10
N LEU A 96 -1.40 24.66 -11.84
CA LEU A 96 -0.91 25.52 -12.92
C LEU A 96 0.03 26.62 -12.38
N LEU A 97 -0.35 27.30 -11.30
CA LEU A 97 0.50 28.30 -10.64
C LEU A 97 1.83 27.68 -10.18
N TYR A 98 1.76 26.47 -9.61
CA TYR A 98 2.94 25.71 -9.20
C TYR A 98 3.83 25.32 -10.39
N PHE A 99 3.25 24.90 -11.53
CA PHE A 99 4.00 24.60 -12.75
C PHE A 99 4.70 25.83 -13.33
N VAL A 100 4.06 27.00 -13.27
CA VAL A 100 4.69 28.27 -13.70
C VAL A 100 5.91 28.56 -12.81
N PHE A 101 5.77 28.44 -11.49
CA PHE A 101 6.89 28.58 -10.55
C PHE A 101 8.01 27.58 -10.86
N LEU A 102 7.69 26.29 -11.00
CA LEU A 102 8.66 25.23 -11.28
C LEU A 102 9.38 25.44 -12.62
N GLY A 103 8.63 25.83 -13.66
CA GLY A 103 9.18 26.13 -14.97
C GLY A 103 10.12 27.34 -14.96
N LEU A 104 9.79 28.39 -14.22
CA LEU A 104 10.66 29.54 -14.05
C LEU A 104 11.93 29.20 -13.25
N LEU A 105 11.81 28.41 -12.18
CA LEU A 105 12.95 27.98 -11.37
C LEU A 105 13.92 27.12 -12.17
N THR A 106 13.41 26.15 -12.93
CA THR A 106 14.24 25.30 -13.80
C THR A 106 14.84 26.09 -14.95
N TYR A 107 14.08 27.00 -15.59
CA TYR A 107 14.59 27.91 -16.61
C TYR A 107 15.75 28.78 -16.08
N PHE A 108 15.61 29.37 -14.89
CA PHE A 108 16.66 30.20 -14.32
C PHE A 108 17.94 29.39 -14.11
N ILE A 109 17.83 28.19 -13.53
CA ILE A 109 18.99 27.35 -13.22
C ILE A 109 19.67 26.78 -14.46
N CYS A 110 18.92 26.46 -15.51
CA CYS A 110 19.49 26.01 -16.78
C CYS A 110 20.16 27.13 -17.58
N THR A 111 19.83 28.39 -17.33
CA THR A 111 20.36 29.53 -18.11
C THR A 111 21.41 30.33 -17.35
N VAL A 112 21.50 30.20 -16.03
CA VAL A 112 22.52 30.87 -15.24
C VAL A 112 23.81 30.04 -15.25
N ASN A 113 24.88 30.62 -15.79
CA ASN A 113 26.17 29.94 -15.84
C ASN A 113 26.74 29.78 -14.42
N GLN A 114 27.11 28.55 -14.08
CA GLN A 114 27.79 28.24 -12.81
C GLN A 114 29.24 28.73 -12.79
N ASP A 115 29.84 28.93 -13.96
CA ASP A 115 31.23 29.33 -14.09
C ASP A 115 31.41 30.87 -14.02
N PRO A 116 32.12 31.39 -13.01
CA PRO A 116 32.45 32.82 -12.91
C PRO A 116 33.49 33.27 -13.96
N SER A 117 34.06 32.35 -14.75
CA SER A 117 35.14 32.63 -15.70
C SER A 117 34.70 33.12 -17.09
N GLN A 118 33.41 33.00 -17.45
CA GLN A 118 32.94 33.24 -18.82
C GLN A 118 31.97 34.41 -19.00
N THR A 119 31.82 35.31 -18.03
CA THR A 119 30.97 36.49 -18.20
C THR A 119 31.79 37.75 -18.46
N ALA A 120 32.47 37.75 -19.61
CA ALA A 120 32.91 38.99 -20.26
C ALA A 120 31.67 39.71 -20.82
N CYS A 121 30.96 40.43 -19.97
CA CYS A 121 30.18 41.55 -20.47
C CYS A 121 31.20 42.62 -20.87
N ASN A 122 31.16 43.08 -22.12
CA ASN A 122 31.98 44.19 -22.61
C ASN A 122 31.78 45.45 -21.74
N TRP A 123 32.60 45.62 -20.71
CA TRP A 123 32.91 46.89 -20.09
C TRP A 123 34.37 46.89 -19.64
N THR A 124 35.10 47.84 -20.20
CA THR A 124 36.50 48.16 -19.92
C THR A 124 36.67 48.73 -18.53
N VAL A 125 36.64 47.94 -17.45
CA VAL A 125 37.19 48.36 -16.15
C VAL A 125 37.73 47.15 -15.38
N TYR A 126 39.03 47.18 -15.10
CA TYR A 126 39.72 46.33 -14.12
C TYR A 126 39.03 46.46 -12.75
N SER A 127 38.28 45.45 -12.33
CA SER A 127 37.91 45.28 -10.92
C SER A 127 38.13 43.84 -10.49
N GLN A 128 38.99 43.68 -9.49
CA GLN A 128 39.56 42.43 -8.96
C GLN A 128 38.58 41.68 -8.03
N TRP A 129 37.31 41.62 -8.42
CA TRP A 129 36.23 40.91 -7.72
C TRP A 129 35.50 40.03 -8.74
N PRO A 130 35.06 38.80 -8.39
CA PRO A 130 34.32 37.96 -9.31
C PRO A 130 33.02 38.70 -9.68
N GLN A 131 32.99 39.29 -10.87
CA GLN A 131 31.80 39.95 -11.38
C GLN A 131 30.74 38.87 -11.60
N LYS A 132 29.66 38.93 -10.83
CA LYS A 132 28.46 38.13 -11.10
C LYS A 132 28.02 38.47 -12.52
N GLY A 133 27.92 37.44 -13.37
CA GLY A 133 27.58 37.60 -14.77
C GLY A 133 26.36 38.47 -15.01
N CYS A 134 26.39 39.29 -16.06
CA CYS A 134 25.24 40.13 -16.39
C CYS A 134 24.03 39.25 -16.68
N GLN A 135 23.11 39.21 -15.73
CA GLN A 135 21.83 38.56 -15.93
C GLN A 135 21.08 39.24 -17.05
N THR A 136 20.54 38.46 -17.98
CA THR A 136 19.63 38.99 -18.99
C THR A 136 18.38 39.56 -18.32
N PRO A 137 17.69 40.53 -18.93
CA PRO A 137 16.45 41.08 -18.35
C PRO A 137 15.40 40.00 -18.10
N SER A 138 15.35 38.93 -18.92
CA SER A 138 14.46 37.79 -18.70
C SER A 138 14.81 37.00 -17.43
N GLN A 139 16.10 36.80 -17.14
CA GLN A 139 16.56 36.13 -15.92
C GLN A 139 16.23 36.93 -14.67
N ARG A 140 16.40 38.26 -14.71
CA ARG A 140 16.01 39.14 -13.60
C ARG A 140 14.51 39.10 -13.32
N VAL A 141 13.67 39.13 -14.37
CA VAL A 141 12.22 39.01 -14.22
C VAL A 141 11.83 37.65 -13.62
N ALA A 142 12.38 36.55 -14.15
CA ALA A 142 12.12 35.22 -13.62
C ALA A 142 12.50 35.11 -12.13
N LEU A 143 13.68 35.60 -11.76
CA LEU A 143 14.16 35.63 -10.38
C LEU A 143 13.25 36.43 -9.45
N CYS A 144 12.81 37.63 -9.86
CA CYS A 144 11.88 38.44 -9.09
C CYS A 144 10.54 37.72 -8.88
N VAL A 145 9.99 37.09 -9.92
CA VAL A 145 8.74 36.32 -9.82
C VAL A 145 8.88 35.15 -8.86
N ILE A 146 9.97 34.38 -8.95
CA ILE A 146 10.26 33.24 -8.06
C ILE A 146 10.39 33.72 -6.60
N ALA A 147 11.13 34.81 -6.35
CA ALA A 147 11.35 35.33 -5.02
C ALA A 147 10.05 35.85 -4.37
N VAL A 148 9.24 36.60 -5.13
CA VAL A 148 7.93 37.06 -4.66
C VAL A 148 7.00 35.88 -4.38
N PHE A 149 6.98 34.88 -5.27
CA PHE A 149 6.16 33.68 -5.07
C PHE A 149 6.59 32.91 -3.82
N ALA A 150 7.90 32.70 -3.61
CA ALA A 150 8.42 32.03 -2.41
C ALA A 150 8.08 32.82 -1.13
N PHE A 151 8.23 34.14 -1.14
CA PHE A 151 7.89 34.99 -0.01
C PHE A 151 6.40 34.93 0.36
N LEU A 152 5.50 35.03 -0.63
CA LEU A 152 4.06 34.90 -0.41
C LEU A 152 3.68 33.54 0.16
N ASN A 153 4.33 32.46 -0.30
CA ASN A 153 4.07 31.12 0.25
C ASN A 153 4.63 30.95 1.67
N ILE A 154 5.75 31.57 2.02
CA ILE A 154 6.23 31.58 3.41
C ILE A 154 5.20 32.28 4.31
N ILE A 155 4.64 33.42 3.88
CA ILE A 155 3.57 34.09 4.63
C ILE A 155 2.33 33.17 4.77
N LYS A 156 1.94 32.49 3.69
CA LYS A 156 0.85 31.50 3.71
C LYS A 156 1.12 30.39 4.74
N GLU A 157 2.34 29.83 4.76
CA GLU A 157 2.70 28.78 5.73
C GLU A 157 2.67 29.29 7.17
N VAL A 158 3.14 30.52 7.41
CA VAL A 158 3.06 31.15 8.73
C VAL A 158 1.60 31.32 9.17
N PHE A 159 0.71 31.76 8.27
CA PHE A 159 -0.73 31.84 8.56
C PHE A 159 -1.33 30.45 8.86
N GLN A 160 -0.89 29.42 8.13
CA GLN A 160 -1.34 28.05 8.34
C GLN A 160 -0.92 27.50 9.71
N ILE A 161 0.30 27.80 10.17
CA ILE A 161 0.76 27.46 11.53
C ILE A 161 -0.16 28.07 12.59
N PHE A 162 -0.51 29.35 12.44
CA PHE A 162 -1.42 30.01 13.38
C PHE A 162 -2.83 29.42 13.37
N SER A 163 -3.33 29.02 12.19
CA SER A 163 -4.68 28.45 12.06
C SER A 163 -4.79 27.00 12.54
N GLN A 164 -3.78 26.16 12.28
CA GLN A 164 -3.81 24.72 12.56
C GLN A 164 -3.15 24.34 13.89
N GLY A 165 -2.34 25.23 14.47
CA GLY A 165 -1.67 25.03 15.75
C GLY A 165 -0.75 23.80 15.76
N LEU A 166 -0.85 22.98 16.80
CA LEU A 166 0.02 21.80 16.96
C LEU A 166 -0.20 20.72 15.90
N ARG A 167 -1.38 20.65 15.26
CA ARG A 167 -1.65 19.65 14.22
C ARG A 167 -0.74 19.84 13.00
N TYR A 168 -0.36 21.09 12.71
CA TYR A 168 0.54 21.44 11.61
C TYR A 168 1.88 20.69 11.69
N PHE A 169 2.43 20.55 12.90
CA PHE A 169 3.76 19.95 13.11
C PHE A 169 3.79 18.43 12.98
N LEU A 170 2.63 17.75 12.91
CA LEU A 170 2.57 16.30 12.68
C LEU A 170 2.61 15.92 11.19
N GLU A 171 2.34 16.85 10.27
CA GLU A 171 2.25 16.58 8.85
C GLU A 171 3.60 16.78 8.13
N ALA A 172 4.18 15.69 7.63
CA ALA A 172 5.47 15.70 6.92
C ALA A 172 5.49 16.59 5.66
N VAL A 173 4.32 16.80 5.03
CA VAL A 173 4.21 17.61 3.80
C VAL A 173 4.55 19.07 4.08
N ASN A 174 4.14 19.60 5.22
CA ASN A 174 4.39 20.99 5.61
C ASN A 174 5.89 21.27 5.72
N TYR A 175 6.67 20.33 6.25
CA TYR A 175 8.13 20.43 6.30
C TYR A 175 8.75 20.48 4.90
N SER A 176 8.23 19.71 3.94
CA SER A 176 8.72 19.73 2.55
C SER A 176 8.47 21.08 1.87
N GLU A 177 7.35 21.75 2.17
CA GLU A 177 7.03 23.10 1.68
C GLU A 177 7.95 24.16 2.31
N TRP A 178 8.23 24.07 3.61
CA TRP A 178 9.21 24.94 4.28
C TRP A 178 10.59 24.81 3.66
N VAL A 179 11.10 23.59 3.47
CA VAL A 179 12.41 23.35 2.84
C VAL A 179 12.43 23.95 1.44
N LEU A 180 11.38 23.76 0.65
CA LEU A 180 11.27 24.32 -0.70
C LEU A 180 11.34 25.85 -0.70
N TYR A 181 10.45 26.53 0.01
CA TYR A 181 10.34 27.99 -0.11
C TYR A 181 11.50 28.72 0.58
N SER A 182 12.00 28.20 1.70
CA SER A 182 13.16 28.77 2.39
C SER A 182 14.45 28.62 1.57
N SER A 183 14.71 27.44 0.99
CA SER A 183 15.88 27.23 0.11
C SER A 183 15.77 28.05 -1.18
N THR A 184 14.56 28.17 -1.75
CA THR A 184 14.32 29.02 -2.94
C THR A 184 14.61 30.49 -2.64
N LEU A 185 14.17 31.01 -1.49
CA LEU A 185 14.42 32.39 -1.09
C LEU A 185 15.91 32.62 -0.79
N ALA A 186 16.56 31.69 -0.08
CA ALA A 186 17.99 31.73 0.20
C ALA A 186 18.85 31.66 -1.08
N PHE A 187 18.39 30.94 -2.10
CA PHE A 187 18.99 30.91 -3.43
C PHE A 187 18.79 32.24 -4.17
N ALA A 188 17.60 32.86 -4.11
CA ALA A 188 17.29 34.07 -4.88
C ALA A 188 17.89 35.36 -4.28
N LEU A 189 17.98 35.46 -2.96
CA LEU A 189 18.39 36.68 -2.24
C LEU A 189 19.75 37.25 -2.68
N PRO A 190 20.81 36.43 -2.85
CA PRO A 190 22.13 36.94 -3.23
C PRO A 190 22.22 37.47 -4.67
N PHE A 191 21.25 37.13 -5.52
CA PHE A 191 21.15 37.67 -6.89
C PHE A 191 20.33 38.97 -6.95
N LEU A 192 19.51 39.23 -5.93
CA LEU A 192 18.70 40.45 -5.81
C LEU A 192 19.42 41.56 -5.03
N LEU A 193 20.24 41.19 -4.04
CA LEU A 193 20.99 42.14 -3.23
C LEU A 193 22.40 42.39 -3.81
N PRO A 194 22.90 43.64 -3.81
CA PRO A 194 24.24 43.98 -4.32
C PRO A 194 25.39 43.31 -3.55
N GLU A 195 25.16 42.95 -2.29
CA GLU A 195 26.14 42.30 -1.42
C GLU A 195 25.84 40.80 -1.35
N GLY A 196 26.71 39.99 -1.98
CA GLY A 196 26.63 38.53 -1.97
C GLY A 196 26.90 37.96 -0.58
N LEU A 197 25.87 37.91 0.26
CA LEU A 197 25.97 37.48 1.67
C LEU A 197 26.21 35.97 1.84
N LEU A 198 25.93 35.14 0.83
CA LEU A 198 25.94 33.69 0.97
C LEU A 198 26.91 33.05 -0.04
N ARG A 199 27.95 32.36 0.43
CA ARG A 199 28.84 31.56 -0.44
C ARG A 199 28.19 30.26 -0.95
N LEU A 200 27.04 29.91 -0.39
CA LEU A 200 26.33 28.64 -0.56
C LEU A 200 25.12 28.76 -1.51
N GLU A 201 25.08 29.80 -2.36
CA GLU A 201 23.94 30.07 -3.27
C GLU A 201 23.57 28.83 -4.07
N TRP A 202 24.55 28.21 -4.73
CA TRP A 202 24.34 27.00 -5.54
C TRP A 202 23.93 25.77 -4.74
N SER A 203 24.37 25.66 -3.49
CA SER A 203 23.93 24.58 -2.60
C SER A 203 22.43 24.73 -2.28
N PHE A 204 21.97 25.94 -1.98
CA PHE A 204 20.55 26.21 -1.78
C PHE A 204 19.74 26.06 -3.07
N GLY A 205 20.29 26.43 -4.23
CA GLY A 205 19.67 26.21 -5.53
C GLY A 205 19.46 24.71 -5.85
N ALA A 206 20.45 23.87 -5.55
CA ALA A 206 20.35 22.41 -5.71
C ALA A 206 19.25 21.81 -4.82
N ILE A 207 19.22 22.22 -3.54
CA ILE A 207 18.16 21.80 -2.60
C ILE A 207 16.80 22.28 -3.09
N ALA A 208 16.67 23.55 -3.52
CA ALA A 208 15.43 24.13 -3.99
C ALA A 208 14.85 23.38 -5.19
N VAL A 209 15.66 23.07 -6.21
CA VAL A 209 15.19 22.32 -7.39
C VAL A 209 14.76 20.92 -7.03
N PHE A 210 15.57 20.20 -6.25
CA PHE A 210 15.24 18.85 -5.84
C PHE A 210 13.92 18.84 -5.03
N SER A 211 13.80 19.74 -4.05
CA SER A 211 12.58 19.89 -3.26
C SER A 211 11.39 20.33 -4.11
N ALA A 212 11.57 21.12 -5.17
CA ALA A 212 10.48 21.56 -6.04
C ALA A 212 9.91 20.41 -6.86
N TRP A 213 10.77 19.55 -7.43
CA TRP A 213 10.33 18.35 -8.13
C TRP A 213 9.75 17.29 -7.18
N TYR A 214 10.32 17.15 -5.98
CA TYR A 214 9.76 16.27 -4.95
C TYR A 214 8.36 16.75 -4.50
N ASN A 215 8.17 18.05 -4.29
CA ASN A 215 6.86 18.59 -3.92
C ASN A 215 5.86 18.48 -5.10
N LEU A 216 6.31 18.56 -6.36
CA LEU A 216 5.43 18.22 -7.50
C LEU A 216 4.88 16.79 -7.38
N MET A 217 5.71 15.82 -7.00
CA MET A 217 5.24 14.45 -6.75
C MET A 217 4.16 14.42 -5.66
N LEU A 218 4.30 15.21 -4.59
CA LEU A 218 3.27 15.34 -3.55
C LEU A 218 1.97 15.99 -4.04
N TYR A 219 2.04 16.96 -4.95
CA TYR A 219 0.86 17.52 -5.61
C TYR A 219 0.12 16.47 -6.44
N LEU A 220 0.86 15.63 -7.17
CA LEU A 220 0.29 14.56 -8.00
C LEU A 220 -0.43 13.48 -7.17
N ARG A 221 -0.14 13.41 -5.86
CA ARG A 221 -0.78 12.48 -4.91
C ARG A 221 -2.31 12.61 -4.87
N ARG A 222 -2.84 13.78 -5.23
CA ARG A 222 -4.28 14.10 -5.19
C ARG A 222 -5.07 13.60 -6.41
N PHE A 223 -4.40 13.17 -7.48
CA PHE A 223 -5.08 12.62 -8.65
C PHE A 223 -5.42 11.14 -8.47
N ASP A 224 -6.63 10.72 -8.89
CA ASP A 224 -7.11 9.35 -8.69
C ASP A 224 -6.21 8.28 -9.34
N SER A 225 -5.59 8.60 -10.48
CA SER A 225 -4.82 7.63 -11.29
C SER A 225 -3.38 7.49 -10.82
N VAL A 226 -2.70 8.61 -10.54
CA VAL A 226 -1.28 8.60 -10.13
C VAL A 226 -1.14 8.55 -8.61
N GLY A 227 -2.11 9.11 -7.89
CA GLY A 227 -2.03 9.32 -6.44
C GLY A 227 -1.94 8.04 -5.63
N ILE A 228 -2.59 6.96 -6.05
CA ILE A 228 -2.49 5.67 -5.35
C ILE A 228 -1.05 5.14 -5.36
N TYR A 229 -0.34 5.29 -6.48
CA TYR A 229 1.06 4.85 -6.61
C TYR A 229 1.99 5.70 -5.75
N ILE A 230 1.75 7.01 -5.69
CA ILE A 230 2.53 7.93 -4.84
C ILE A 230 2.32 7.60 -3.36
N VAL A 231 1.09 7.34 -2.92
CA VAL A 231 0.80 6.94 -1.53
C VAL A 231 1.46 5.60 -1.20
N MET A 232 1.35 4.60 -2.07
CA MET A 232 2.02 3.31 -1.88
C MET A 232 3.54 3.46 -1.84
N PHE A 233 4.12 4.26 -2.74
CA PHE A 233 5.55 4.53 -2.75
C PHE A 233 6.03 5.14 -1.42
N MET A 234 5.30 6.11 -0.87
CA MET A 234 5.65 6.72 0.42
C MET A 234 5.55 5.72 1.58
N GLU A 235 4.56 4.83 1.56
CA GLU A 235 4.42 3.81 2.59
C GLU A 235 5.58 2.80 2.53
N ILE A 236 5.92 2.33 1.32
CA ILE A 236 7.05 1.43 1.09
C ILE A 236 8.37 2.13 1.44
N PHE A 237 8.54 3.39 1.08
CA PHE A 237 9.73 4.16 1.45
C PHE A 237 9.89 4.26 2.96
N LYS A 238 8.78 4.48 3.70
CA LYS A 238 8.78 4.47 5.16
C LYS A 238 9.16 3.11 5.71
N THR A 239 8.62 2.00 5.20
CA THR A 239 8.99 0.66 5.67
C THR A 239 10.46 0.35 5.39
N LEU A 240 10.96 0.69 4.19
CA LEU A 240 12.37 0.55 3.83
C LEU A 240 13.29 1.32 4.79
N LEU A 241 12.95 2.57 5.12
CA LEU A 241 13.74 3.37 6.07
C LEU A 241 13.80 2.73 7.46
N HIS A 242 12.68 2.17 7.95
CA HIS A 242 12.65 1.49 9.25
C HIS A 242 13.54 0.24 9.25
N VAL A 243 13.51 -0.55 8.16
CA VAL A 243 14.36 -1.74 8.05
C VAL A 243 15.84 -1.35 8.00
N ILE A 244 16.21 -0.37 7.16
CA ILE A 244 17.59 0.13 7.08
C ILE A 244 18.09 0.62 8.44
N LEU A 245 17.24 1.28 9.25
CA LEU A 245 17.61 1.74 10.59
C LEU A 245 18.02 0.58 11.51
N VAL A 246 17.31 -0.55 11.45
CA VAL A 246 17.67 -1.75 12.22
C VAL A 246 19.03 -2.30 11.78
N PHE A 247 19.31 -2.32 10.48
CA PHE A 247 20.57 -2.80 9.92
C PHE A 247 21.71 -1.77 9.94
N LEU A 248 21.46 -0.55 10.39
CA LEU A 248 22.47 0.50 10.48
C LEU A 248 23.65 0.09 11.38
N VAL A 249 23.40 -0.68 12.45
CA VAL A 249 24.45 -1.22 13.33
C VAL A 249 25.43 -2.10 12.56
N LEU A 250 24.91 -2.94 11.66
CA LEU A 250 25.72 -3.83 10.82
C LEU A 250 26.51 -3.04 9.78
N ILE A 251 25.87 -2.05 9.15
CA ILE A 251 26.51 -1.14 8.17
C ILE A 251 27.68 -0.39 8.84
N ILE A 252 27.47 0.16 10.04
CA ILE A 252 28.51 0.87 10.79
C ILE A 252 29.65 -0.09 11.18
N ALA A 253 29.35 -1.31 11.62
CA ALA A 253 30.38 -2.29 11.98
C ALA A 253 31.30 -2.62 10.80
N PHE A 254 30.73 -2.91 9.63
CA PHE A 254 31.51 -3.14 8.41
C PHE A 254 32.25 -1.89 7.94
N ALA A 255 31.63 -0.72 8.00
CA ALA A 255 32.27 0.55 7.61
C ALA A 255 33.49 0.86 8.46
N MET A 256 33.41 0.64 9.78
CA MET A 256 34.55 0.82 10.68
C MET A 256 35.63 -0.24 10.46
N ALA A 257 35.25 -1.49 10.16
CA ALA A 257 36.22 -2.53 9.80
C ALA A 257 36.99 -2.15 8.53
N PHE A 258 36.31 -1.80 7.43
CA PHE A 258 36.98 -1.38 6.20
C PHE A 258 37.73 -0.06 6.30
N TYR A 259 37.27 0.87 7.15
CA TYR A 259 38.04 2.07 7.49
C TYR A 259 39.43 1.71 8.06
N ILE A 260 39.51 0.70 8.94
CA ILE A 260 40.79 0.25 9.51
C ILE A 260 41.59 -0.55 8.48
N LEU A 261 40.96 -1.51 7.81
CA LEU A 261 41.63 -2.45 6.92
C LEU A 261 42.13 -1.78 5.63
N MET A 262 41.41 -0.79 5.11
CA MET A 262 41.64 -0.18 3.79
C MET A 262 41.83 1.35 3.83
N SER A 263 42.31 1.90 4.96
CA SER A 263 42.54 3.35 5.12
C SER A 263 43.47 3.98 4.08
N GLN A 264 44.37 3.19 3.47
CA GLN A 264 45.40 3.65 2.53
C GLN A 264 45.06 3.35 1.06
N GLU A 265 43.83 2.92 0.76
CA GLU A 265 43.39 2.66 -0.63
C GLU A 265 43.55 3.91 -1.52
N THR A 266 43.99 3.70 -2.76
CA THR A 266 44.24 4.74 -3.79
C THR A 266 43.02 5.62 -4.07
N ASN A 267 41.81 5.05 -4.07
CA ASN A 267 40.56 5.77 -4.32
C ASN A 267 40.10 6.63 -3.13
N ARG A 268 40.78 6.56 -1.97
CA ARG A 268 40.43 7.27 -0.73
C ARG A 268 38.99 7.04 -0.26
N ALA A 269 38.33 5.98 -0.73
CA ALA A 269 36.94 5.67 -0.40
C ALA A 269 36.76 5.32 1.09
N PHE A 270 37.79 4.77 1.72
CA PHE A 270 37.84 4.45 3.16
C PHE A 270 38.76 5.38 3.97
N SER A 271 39.11 6.55 3.42
CA SER A 271 40.04 7.49 4.07
C SER A 271 39.47 8.17 5.32
N THR A 272 38.15 8.32 5.40
CA THR A 272 37.46 8.95 6.53
C THR A 272 36.25 8.12 6.91
N ALA A 273 35.93 8.02 8.21
CA ALA A 273 34.81 7.20 8.68
C ALA A 273 33.46 7.51 7.99
N PRO A 274 33.07 8.77 7.72
CA PRO A 274 31.84 9.06 6.98
C PRO A 274 31.87 8.56 5.53
N MET A 275 33.02 8.65 4.85
CA MET A 275 33.17 8.13 3.49
C MET A 275 33.15 6.60 3.48
N SER A 276 33.73 5.94 4.50
CA SER A 276 33.64 4.49 4.66
C SER A 276 32.19 4.02 4.84
N ILE A 277 31.39 4.74 5.61
CA ILE A 277 29.95 4.44 5.77
C ILE A 277 29.24 4.60 4.42
N LEU A 278 29.48 5.71 3.71
CA LEU A 278 28.90 5.94 2.39
C LEU A 278 29.29 4.82 1.41
N ARG A 279 30.56 4.42 1.39
CA ARG A 279 31.08 3.34 0.54
C ARG A 279 30.47 1.99 0.88
N VAL A 280 30.26 1.66 2.15
CA VAL A 280 29.55 0.43 2.53
C VAL A 280 28.07 0.48 2.12
N ILE A 281 27.42 1.64 2.18
CA ILE A 281 26.04 1.81 1.68
C ILE A 281 25.99 1.62 0.15
N THR A 282 26.96 2.15 -0.61
CA THR A 282 27.03 1.90 -2.06
C THR A 282 27.30 0.43 -2.36
N MET A 283 28.16 -0.23 -1.56
CA MET A 283 28.38 -1.67 -1.67
C MET A 283 27.13 -2.49 -1.34
N MET A 284 26.32 -2.08 -0.35
CA MET A 284 25.03 -2.69 -0.03
C MET A 284 24.06 -2.61 -1.21
N ALA A 285 24.10 -1.51 -1.99
CA ALA A 285 23.29 -1.36 -3.21
C ALA A 285 23.67 -2.36 -4.33
N GLY A 286 24.79 -3.08 -4.17
CA GLY A 286 25.32 -4.05 -5.13
C GLY A 286 26.48 -3.53 -5.97
N GLU A 287 26.92 -2.29 -5.75
CA GLU A 287 28.07 -1.72 -6.46
C GLU A 287 29.38 -2.13 -5.78
N LEU A 288 29.99 -3.21 -6.28
CA LEU A 288 31.29 -3.71 -5.85
C LEU A 288 32.33 -3.46 -6.95
N ASP A 289 33.14 -2.42 -6.78
CA ASP A 289 34.31 -2.20 -7.65
C ASP A 289 35.47 -3.14 -7.26
N PHE A 290 35.28 -4.43 -7.49
CA PHE A 290 36.23 -5.46 -7.06
C PHE A 290 37.61 -5.26 -7.67
N ILE A 291 37.67 -4.89 -8.95
CA ILE A 291 38.92 -4.80 -9.71
C ILE A 291 39.78 -3.65 -9.18
N ASN A 292 39.23 -2.44 -9.08
CA ASN A 292 40.04 -1.28 -8.71
C ASN A 292 40.24 -1.15 -7.20
N SER A 293 39.28 -1.57 -6.37
CA SER A 293 39.38 -1.42 -4.91
C SER A 293 40.06 -2.59 -4.20
N PHE A 294 40.03 -3.80 -4.75
CA PHE A 294 40.51 -5.00 -4.05
C PHE A 294 41.57 -5.78 -4.83
N LEU A 295 41.36 -6.00 -6.14
CA LEU A 295 42.29 -6.80 -6.94
C LEU A 295 43.57 -6.02 -7.29
N GLY A 296 43.45 -4.80 -7.82
CA GLY A 296 44.59 -3.96 -8.18
C GLY A 296 45.58 -3.80 -7.03
N PRO A 297 45.13 -3.30 -5.85
CA PRO A 297 45.98 -3.14 -4.67
C PRO A 297 46.59 -4.44 -4.10
N ALA A 298 46.05 -5.61 -4.46
CA ALA A 298 46.58 -6.91 -4.05
C ALA A 298 47.53 -7.53 -5.09
N THR A 299 47.54 -7.03 -6.33
CA THR A 299 48.45 -7.44 -7.40
C THR A 299 49.55 -6.43 -7.68
N ASP A 300 49.44 -5.23 -7.13
CA ASP A 300 50.48 -4.20 -7.20
C ASP A 300 51.68 -4.64 -6.34
N ASP A 301 52.91 -4.41 -6.81
CA ASP A 301 54.17 -4.73 -6.10
C ASP A 301 54.40 -3.90 -4.82
N ASP A 302 53.37 -3.22 -4.31
CA ASP A 302 53.39 -2.36 -3.13
C ASP A 302 52.58 -2.99 -1.98
N ASP A 303 53.28 -3.65 -1.06
CA ASP A 303 52.69 -4.24 0.16
C ASP A 303 52.03 -3.19 1.08
N SER A 304 52.26 -1.89 0.86
CA SER A 304 51.67 -0.82 1.67
C SER A 304 50.25 -0.46 1.26
N THR A 305 49.81 -0.81 0.05
CA THR A 305 48.47 -0.51 -0.46
C THR A 305 47.37 -1.36 0.19
N LEU A 306 47.64 -2.64 0.48
CA LEU A 306 46.68 -3.54 1.13
C LEU A 306 47.32 -4.39 2.23
N ARG A 307 47.56 -3.76 3.39
CA ARG A 307 48.34 -4.34 4.52
C ARG A 307 47.79 -5.65 5.09
N PHE A 308 46.49 -5.90 4.97
CA PHE A 308 45.80 -7.06 5.57
C PHE A 308 44.95 -7.80 4.54
N GLU A 309 45.58 -8.38 3.52
CA GLU A 309 44.89 -9.04 2.38
C GLU A 309 43.89 -10.12 2.81
N THR A 310 44.36 -11.13 3.53
CA THR A 310 43.51 -12.27 3.94
C THR A 310 42.31 -11.84 4.76
N LEU A 311 42.50 -10.92 5.72
CA LEU A 311 41.40 -10.41 6.54
C LEU A 311 40.43 -9.57 5.71
N THR A 312 40.94 -8.76 4.79
CA THR A 312 40.12 -7.93 3.90
C THR A 312 39.22 -8.79 3.03
N TYR A 313 39.75 -9.87 2.43
CA TYR A 313 38.94 -10.81 1.65
C TYR A 313 37.90 -11.56 2.50
N ILE A 314 38.23 -11.93 3.74
CA ILE A 314 37.27 -12.54 4.67
C ILE A 314 36.11 -11.58 4.98
N PHE A 315 36.42 -10.33 5.33
CA PHE A 315 35.40 -9.30 5.59
C PHE A 315 34.61 -8.95 4.32
N LEU A 316 35.23 -8.97 3.14
CA LEU A 316 34.56 -8.76 1.85
C LEU A 316 33.55 -9.87 1.55
N ILE A 317 33.93 -11.15 1.70
CA ILE A 317 33.01 -12.28 1.50
C ILE A 317 31.85 -12.20 2.50
N ALA A 318 32.14 -11.90 3.77
CA ALA A 318 31.12 -11.72 4.80
C ALA A 318 30.16 -10.55 4.48
N LEU A 319 30.70 -9.43 3.99
CA LEU A 319 29.92 -8.26 3.55
C LEU A 319 28.97 -8.65 2.41
N ILE A 320 29.46 -9.30 1.36
CA ILE A 320 28.68 -9.69 0.18
C ILE A 320 27.50 -10.58 0.57
N LEU A 321 27.75 -11.57 1.45
CA LEU A 321 26.73 -12.49 1.90
C LEU A 321 25.68 -11.79 2.78
N LEU A 322 26.12 -10.99 3.76
CA LEU A 322 25.23 -10.41 4.77
C LEU A 322 24.48 -9.17 4.31
N LEU A 323 25.10 -8.31 3.49
CA LEU A 323 24.49 -7.06 3.03
C LEU A 323 23.84 -7.24 1.63
N PRO A 324 24.54 -7.23 0.49
CA PRO A 324 23.89 -7.35 -0.83
C PRO A 324 22.97 -8.55 -1.00
N ILE A 325 23.34 -9.74 -0.51
CA ILE A 325 22.52 -10.94 -0.72
C ILE A 325 21.40 -11.04 0.32
N LEU A 326 21.74 -11.13 1.61
CA LEU A 326 20.73 -11.36 2.64
C LEU A 326 19.83 -10.13 2.84
N LEU A 327 20.41 -8.93 2.99
CA LEU A 327 19.63 -7.73 3.27
C LEU A 327 18.77 -7.31 2.07
N MET A 328 19.27 -7.34 0.83
CA MET A 328 18.42 -6.97 -0.31
C MET A 328 17.28 -7.96 -0.52
N ASN A 329 17.53 -9.26 -0.36
CA ASN A 329 16.47 -10.26 -0.47
C ASN A 329 15.43 -10.12 0.65
N LEU A 330 15.85 -9.71 1.85
CA LEU A 330 14.92 -9.40 2.94
C LEU A 330 14.10 -8.14 2.64
N LEU A 331 14.73 -7.05 2.17
CA LEU A 331 14.04 -5.80 1.82
C LEU A 331 13.00 -6.03 0.70
N ILE A 332 13.37 -6.81 -0.33
CA ILE A 332 12.45 -7.20 -1.40
C ILE A 332 11.34 -8.11 -0.85
N GLY A 333 11.69 -9.09 -0.01
CA GLY A 333 10.72 -10.02 0.59
C GLY A 333 9.67 -9.34 1.46
N LEU A 334 10.08 -8.33 2.25
CA LEU A 334 9.17 -7.51 3.05
C LEU A 334 8.28 -6.63 2.16
N ALA A 335 8.87 -5.97 1.16
CA ALA A 335 8.11 -5.11 0.25
C ALA A 335 7.06 -5.89 -0.56
N VAL A 336 7.39 -7.10 -1.02
CA VAL A 336 6.47 -7.96 -1.78
C VAL A 336 5.44 -8.64 -0.89
N GLY A 337 5.82 -9.04 0.33
CA GLY A 337 4.90 -9.64 1.31
C GLY A 337 3.80 -8.67 1.76
N ASP A 338 4.15 -7.39 1.93
CA ASP A 338 3.25 -6.36 2.45
C ASP A 338 2.50 -5.57 1.36
N ILE A 339 2.72 -5.86 0.07
CA ILE A 339 2.15 -5.01 -1.00
C ILE A 339 0.62 -4.95 -0.98
N ALA A 340 -0.05 -6.07 -0.64
CA ALA A 340 -1.51 -6.15 -0.66
C ALA A 340 -2.16 -5.41 0.53
N THR A 341 -1.52 -5.43 1.70
CA THR A 341 -1.95 -4.67 2.88
C THR A 341 -1.67 -3.19 2.67
N VAL A 342 -0.47 -2.84 2.20
CA VAL A 342 -0.10 -1.47 1.83
C VAL A 342 -1.04 -0.89 0.78
N GLN A 343 -1.48 -1.68 -0.19
CA GLN A 343 -2.43 -1.23 -1.20
C GLN A 343 -3.80 -0.87 -0.59
N LYS A 344 -4.33 -1.69 0.32
CA LYS A 344 -5.60 -1.40 1.02
C LYS A 344 -5.49 -0.17 1.90
N ASP A 345 -4.40 -0.05 2.65
CA ASP A 345 -4.14 1.11 3.51
C ASP A 345 -3.93 2.38 2.68
N ALA A 346 -3.26 2.28 1.55
CA ALA A 346 -3.09 3.39 0.61
C ALA A 346 -4.42 3.85 0.01
N GLN A 347 -5.34 2.93 -0.30
CA GLN A 347 -6.70 3.28 -0.74
C GLN A 347 -7.46 4.06 0.34
N LEU A 348 -7.42 3.59 1.60
CA LEU A 348 -8.03 4.30 2.71
C LEU A 348 -7.42 5.70 2.89
N LYS A 349 -6.08 5.79 3.00
CA LYS A 349 -5.36 7.06 3.16
C LYS A 349 -5.66 8.02 2.02
N ARG A 350 -5.78 7.52 0.78
CA ARG A 350 -6.17 8.33 -0.38
C ARG A 350 -7.58 8.90 -0.23
N LEU A 351 -8.56 8.05 0.08
CA LEU A 351 -9.96 8.49 0.25
C LEU A 351 -10.09 9.45 1.43
N ALA A 352 -9.40 9.20 2.55
CA ALA A 352 -9.34 10.09 3.70
C ALA A 352 -8.79 11.47 3.32
N MET A 353 -7.66 11.51 2.61
CA MET A 353 -7.05 12.76 2.13
C MET A 353 -7.97 13.52 1.15
N GLN A 354 -8.75 12.81 0.34
CA GLN A 354 -9.75 13.44 -0.53
C GLN A 354 -10.91 14.05 0.27
N VAL A 355 -11.40 13.35 1.29
CA VAL A 355 -12.43 13.86 2.20
C VAL A 355 -11.95 15.08 2.98
N GLU A 356 -10.74 15.04 3.51
CA GLU A 356 -10.09 16.15 4.20
C GLU A 356 -9.94 17.36 3.29
N LEU A 357 -9.42 17.15 2.07
CA LEU A 357 -9.32 18.20 1.06
C LEU A 357 -10.68 18.85 0.75
N HIS A 358 -11.73 18.05 0.56
CA HIS A 358 -13.07 18.58 0.32
C HIS A 358 -13.61 19.34 1.53
N THR A 359 -13.33 18.87 2.74
CA THR A 359 -13.71 19.55 3.99
C THR A 359 -13.05 20.92 4.07
N ASP A 360 -11.74 21.01 3.83
CA ASP A 360 -10.97 22.25 3.84
C ASP A 360 -11.39 23.23 2.75
N LEU A 361 -11.70 22.72 1.55
CA LEU A 361 -12.19 23.54 0.46
C LEU A 361 -13.59 24.08 0.75
N GLU A 362 -14.52 23.27 1.27
CA GLU A 362 -15.87 23.75 1.62
C GLU A 362 -15.85 24.78 2.75
N GLN A 363 -14.90 24.71 3.69
CA GLN A 363 -14.70 25.73 4.71
C GLN A 363 -14.32 27.10 4.11
N LYS A 364 -13.52 27.10 3.03
CA LYS A 364 -12.99 28.33 2.40
C LYS A 364 -13.88 28.88 1.30
N ILE A 365 -14.77 28.05 0.72
CA ILE A 365 -15.65 28.46 -0.38
C ILE A 365 -16.88 29.21 0.17
N PRO A 366 -17.23 30.38 -0.39
CA PRO A 366 -18.45 31.10 -0.02
C PRO A 366 -19.74 30.27 -0.20
N HIS A 367 -20.68 30.39 0.76
CA HIS A 367 -21.92 29.63 0.77
C HIS A 367 -22.79 29.77 -0.50
N TRP A 368 -22.74 30.92 -1.18
CA TRP A 368 -23.51 31.13 -2.41
C TRP A 368 -23.00 30.27 -3.59
N ILE A 369 -21.70 29.98 -3.64
CA ILE A 369 -21.10 29.05 -4.63
C ILE A 369 -21.54 27.63 -4.31
N LEU A 370 -21.43 27.22 -3.05
CA LEU A 370 -21.85 25.90 -2.59
C LEU A 370 -23.33 25.64 -2.90
N ARG A 371 -24.19 26.65 -2.74
CA ARG A 371 -25.62 26.56 -3.06
C ARG A 371 -25.92 26.28 -4.53
N ARG A 372 -25.09 26.77 -5.43
CA ARG A 372 -25.30 26.60 -6.87
C ARG A 372 -24.81 25.24 -7.39
N ILE A 373 -23.80 24.68 -6.72
CA ILE A 373 -23.01 23.57 -7.26
C ILE A 373 -23.38 22.24 -6.60
N ASP A 374 -23.80 22.25 -5.33
CA ASP A 374 -24.13 21.03 -4.58
C ASP A 374 -25.42 20.37 -5.10
N ARG A 375 -25.39 19.04 -5.23
CA ARG A 375 -26.52 18.24 -5.72
C ARG A 375 -26.79 17.08 -4.77
N MET A 376 -28.06 16.84 -4.47
CA MET A 376 -28.47 15.77 -3.54
C MET A 376 -28.58 14.39 -4.19
N SER A 377 -28.60 14.30 -5.52
CA SER A 377 -28.57 13.02 -6.22
C SER A 377 -27.97 13.14 -7.61
N VAL A 378 -27.33 12.08 -8.09
CA VAL A 378 -26.76 11.98 -9.44
C VAL A 378 -27.27 10.73 -10.13
N THR A 379 -27.76 10.89 -11.36
CA THR A 379 -28.18 9.80 -12.25
C THR A 379 -27.09 9.52 -13.29
N VAL A 380 -26.67 8.27 -13.39
CA VAL A 380 -25.66 7.80 -14.35
C VAL A 380 -26.29 6.83 -15.32
N TYR A 381 -26.09 7.06 -16.62
CA TYR A 381 -26.54 6.19 -17.70
C TYR A 381 -25.32 5.44 -18.27
N PRO A 382 -25.03 4.20 -17.82
CA PRO A 382 -23.83 3.48 -18.24
C PRO A 382 -23.80 3.15 -19.74
N ASN A 383 -24.96 2.94 -20.35
CA ASN A 383 -25.08 2.51 -21.75
C ASN A 383 -25.24 3.68 -22.74
N ARG A 384 -25.35 4.92 -22.24
CA ARG A 384 -25.31 6.10 -23.09
C ARG A 384 -23.87 6.59 -23.21
N VAL A 385 -23.36 6.59 -24.42
CA VAL A 385 -22.11 7.29 -24.74
C VAL A 385 -22.44 8.78 -24.79
N CYS A 386 -22.12 9.54 -23.72
CA CYS A 386 -22.31 10.99 -23.72
C CYS A 386 -21.44 11.64 -24.81
N GLY A 387 -22.07 12.20 -25.85
CA GLY A 387 -21.39 12.84 -26.99
C GLY A 387 -20.71 14.18 -26.69
N LEU A 388 -20.83 14.71 -25.46
CA LEU A 388 -20.34 16.04 -25.08
C LEU A 388 -18.93 16.05 -24.45
N ASP A 389 -18.31 14.89 -24.23
CA ASP A 389 -16.94 14.75 -23.67
C ASP A 389 -15.88 14.54 -24.78
N SER A 390 -16.13 15.12 -25.96
CA SER A 390 -15.50 14.82 -27.25
C SER A 390 -14.23 15.61 -27.57
N GLY A 391 -13.47 16.05 -26.56
CA GLY A 391 -12.12 16.55 -26.80
C GLY A 391 -11.18 15.42 -27.22
N MET A 392 -10.43 15.55 -28.31
CA MET A 392 -9.35 14.61 -28.68
C MET A 392 -8.39 14.34 -27.51
N ALA A 393 -8.18 15.34 -26.64
CA ALA A 393 -7.39 15.21 -25.42
C ALA A 393 -7.99 14.22 -24.41
N SER A 394 -9.33 14.13 -24.26
CA SER A 394 -9.96 13.18 -23.32
C SER A 394 -9.81 11.75 -23.82
N LYS A 395 -9.95 11.51 -25.13
CA LYS A 395 -9.76 10.19 -25.74
C LYS A 395 -8.29 9.74 -25.71
N SER A 396 -7.35 10.64 -26.02
CA SER A 396 -5.91 10.35 -25.90
C SER A 396 -5.49 10.13 -24.46
N TRP A 397 -5.99 10.92 -23.51
CA TRP A 397 -5.72 10.73 -22.09
C TRP A 397 -6.31 9.41 -21.57
N MET A 398 -7.53 9.05 -21.98
CA MET A 398 -8.16 7.79 -21.61
C MET A 398 -7.47 6.59 -22.26
N TYR A 399 -6.97 6.73 -23.49
CA TYR A 399 -6.13 5.74 -24.16
C TYR A 399 -4.76 5.58 -23.48
N LEU A 400 -4.09 6.67 -23.14
CA LEU A 400 -2.83 6.66 -22.38
C LEU A 400 -3.02 6.03 -21.00
N LYS A 401 -4.09 6.41 -20.28
CA LYS A 401 -4.45 5.84 -18.98
C LYS A 401 -4.67 4.32 -19.06
N LYS A 402 -5.31 3.86 -20.14
CA LYS A 402 -5.56 2.42 -20.40
C LYS A 402 -4.27 1.68 -20.78
N LYS A 403 -3.37 2.29 -21.54
CA LYS A 403 -2.09 1.69 -21.96
C LYS A 403 -1.03 1.69 -20.84
N ALA A 404 -1.07 2.68 -19.96
CA ALA A 404 -0.16 2.81 -18.82
C ALA A 404 -0.55 1.96 -17.59
N GLY A 405 -1.63 1.16 -17.67
CA GLY A 405 -2.14 0.40 -16.52
C GLY A 405 -2.73 1.27 -15.39
N LEU A 406 -2.84 2.59 -15.61
CA LEU A 406 -3.35 3.59 -14.66
C LEU A 406 -4.89 3.65 -14.62
N VAL A 407 -5.57 2.93 -15.52
CA VAL A 407 -6.93 2.44 -15.24
C VAL A 407 -6.75 1.26 -14.30
N GLY A 408 -6.51 1.57 -13.02
CA GLY A 408 -7.08 0.78 -11.96
C GLY A 408 -8.54 0.57 -12.35
N GLU A 409 -8.91 -0.69 -12.43
CA GLU A 409 -10.16 -1.20 -12.93
C GLU A 409 -11.32 -0.48 -12.18
N ASP A 410 -11.79 0.67 -12.66
CA ASP A 410 -13.03 1.30 -12.19
C ASP A 410 -14.26 0.49 -12.68
N ILE A 411 -14.00 -0.56 -13.47
CA ILE A 411 -14.90 -1.68 -13.79
C ILE A 411 -14.64 -2.89 -12.86
N GLY A 412 -13.53 -2.88 -12.12
CA GLY A 412 -13.10 -3.90 -11.17
C GLY A 412 -13.71 -3.74 -9.79
N SER A 413 -14.17 -2.55 -9.39
CA SER A 413 -15.05 -2.47 -8.22
C SER A 413 -16.33 -3.27 -8.46
N HIS A 414 -16.92 -3.18 -9.65
CA HIS A 414 -18.13 -3.94 -9.97
C HIS A 414 -17.83 -5.41 -10.31
N LYS A 415 -16.72 -5.76 -10.96
CA LYS A 415 -16.37 -7.18 -11.22
C LYS A 415 -15.85 -7.91 -9.97
N LEU A 416 -15.01 -7.29 -9.15
CA LEU A 416 -14.51 -7.88 -7.90
C LEU A 416 -15.64 -7.97 -6.87
N ASP A 417 -16.55 -6.98 -6.76
CA ASP A 417 -17.79 -7.14 -5.96
C ASP A 417 -18.72 -8.18 -6.57
N THR A 418 -18.86 -8.25 -7.90
CA THR A 418 -19.74 -9.26 -8.50
C THR A 418 -19.18 -10.66 -8.28
N GLU A 419 -17.87 -10.86 -8.34
CA GLU A 419 -17.22 -12.14 -8.05
C GLU A 419 -17.20 -12.45 -6.55
N HIS A 420 -16.91 -11.50 -5.67
CA HIS A 420 -17.00 -11.70 -4.22
C HIS A 420 -18.44 -11.95 -3.77
N LYS A 421 -19.42 -11.25 -4.35
CA LYS A 421 -20.85 -11.43 -4.06
C LYS A 421 -21.39 -12.72 -4.67
N LYS A 422 -20.91 -13.13 -5.84
CA LYS A 422 -21.18 -14.47 -6.40
C LYS A 422 -20.58 -15.57 -5.52
N LYS A 423 -19.32 -15.44 -5.11
CA LYS A 423 -18.67 -16.37 -4.17
C LYS A 423 -19.40 -16.41 -2.83
N MET A 424 -19.78 -15.25 -2.27
CA MET A 424 -20.55 -15.18 -1.03
C MET A 424 -21.93 -15.83 -1.17
N GLN A 425 -22.64 -15.58 -2.28
CA GLN A 425 -23.91 -16.27 -2.58
C GLN A 425 -23.72 -17.77 -2.77
N GLU A 426 -22.61 -18.22 -3.37
CA GLU A 426 -22.26 -19.63 -3.47
C GLU A 426 -21.93 -20.24 -2.11
N PHE A 427 -21.22 -19.52 -1.24
CA PHE A 427 -20.96 -19.91 0.15
C PHE A 427 -22.24 -20.02 0.96
N ASP A 428 -23.18 -19.09 0.82
CA ASP A 428 -24.48 -19.15 1.48
C ASP A 428 -25.33 -20.32 0.96
N LYS A 429 -25.35 -20.54 -0.36
CA LYS A 429 -25.99 -21.72 -0.97
C LYS A 429 -25.35 -23.01 -0.47
N MET A 430 -24.02 -23.07 -0.37
CA MET A 430 -23.28 -24.22 0.15
C MET A 430 -23.60 -24.44 1.63
N ARG A 431 -23.67 -23.38 2.45
CA ARG A 431 -24.03 -23.45 3.87
C ARG A 431 -25.44 -24.00 4.07
N VAL A 432 -26.39 -23.61 3.23
CA VAL A 432 -27.76 -24.16 3.24
C VAL A 432 -27.75 -25.64 2.83
N ARG A 433 -26.96 -26.05 1.82
CA ARG A 433 -26.81 -27.46 1.44
C ARG A 433 -26.22 -28.29 2.58
N VAL A 434 -25.17 -27.81 3.24
CA VAL A 434 -24.54 -28.48 4.39
C VAL A 434 -25.54 -28.67 5.53
N LYS A 435 -26.35 -27.65 5.84
CA LYS A 435 -27.43 -27.78 6.84
C LYS A 435 -28.46 -28.85 6.46
N LYS A 436 -28.83 -28.95 5.18
CA LYS A 436 -29.75 -30.00 4.70
C LYS A 436 -29.14 -31.39 4.81
N ILE A 437 -27.86 -31.55 4.44
CA ILE A 437 -27.14 -32.83 4.56
C ILE A 437 -27.03 -33.25 6.02
N ALA A 438 -26.69 -32.32 6.92
CA ALA A 438 -26.63 -32.60 8.36
C ALA A 438 -27.98 -33.09 8.91
N ALA A 439 -29.08 -32.42 8.56
CA ALA A 439 -30.43 -32.85 8.95
C ALA A 439 -30.83 -34.21 8.36
N GLN A 440 -30.40 -34.52 7.14
CA GLN A 440 -30.65 -35.82 6.51
C GLN A 440 -29.84 -36.94 7.18
N GLN A 441 -28.60 -36.65 7.55
CA GLN A 441 -27.71 -37.59 8.25
C GLN A 441 -28.24 -37.90 9.65
N GLU A 442 -28.80 -36.92 10.36
CA GLU A 442 -29.46 -37.12 11.66
C GLU A 442 -30.68 -38.05 11.53
N LYS A 443 -31.52 -37.87 10.51
CA LYS A 443 -32.63 -38.80 10.22
C LYS A 443 -32.16 -40.20 9.88
N GLN A 444 -31.08 -40.34 9.12
CA GLN A 444 -30.51 -41.66 8.83
C GLN A 444 -29.95 -42.33 10.07
N TYR A 445 -29.33 -41.57 10.97
CA TYR A 445 -28.84 -42.06 12.25
C TYR A 445 -29.99 -42.55 13.15
N GLU A 446 -31.10 -41.81 13.22
CA GLU A 446 -32.30 -42.24 13.95
C GLU A 446 -32.92 -43.51 13.36
N LEU A 447 -33.01 -43.60 12.04
CA LEU A 447 -33.51 -44.80 11.36
C LEU A 447 -32.61 -46.01 11.64
N LEU A 448 -31.29 -45.84 11.59
CA LEU A 448 -30.34 -46.90 11.91
C LEU A 448 -30.48 -47.37 13.35
N LYS A 449 -30.70 -46.43 14.29
CA LYS A 449 -30.97 -46.73 15.70
C LYS A 449 -32.27 -47.53 15.86
N LEU A 450 -33.33 -47.16 15.14
CA LEU A 450 -34.59 -47.90 15.13
C LEU A 450 -34.45 -49.30 14.51
N ILE A 451 -33.66 -49.44 13.44
CA ILE A 451 -33.35 -50.73 12.82
C ILE A 451 -32.62 -51.60 13.83
N VAL A 452 -31.53 -51.13 14.45
CA VAL A 452 -30.80 -51.91 15.47
C VAL A 452 -31.70 -52.28 16.65
N GLN A 453 -32.62 -51.40 17.06
CA GLN A 453 -33.57 -51.69 18.13
C GLN A 453 -34.62 -52.75 17.75
N LYS A 454 -34.97 -52.87 16.46
CA LYS A 454 -35.95 -53.84 15.93
C LYS A 454 -35.31 -55.07 15.30
N MET A 455 -34.01 -55.05 15.07
CA MET A 455 -33.25 -56.18 14.56
C MET A 455 -33.07 -57.13 15.73
N GLU A 456 -33.87 -58.19 15.74
CA GLU A 456 -33.66 -59.32 16.63
C GLU A 456 -32.32 -59.95 16.25
N ILE A 457 -31.27 -59.57 16.96
CA ILE A 457 -29.97 -60.25 16.86
C ILE A 457 -30.19 -61.61 17.51
N GLN A 458 -30.61 -62.59 16.73
CA GLN A 458 -30.43 -63.98 17.08
C GLN A 458 -28.92 -64.23 17.04
N THR A 459 -28.32 -64.29 18.22
CA THR A 459 -26.96 -64.82 18.33
C THR A 459 -27.06 -66.31 18.02
N GLU A 460 -26.72 -66.70 16.79
CA GLU A 460 -26.44 -68.11 16.41
C GLU A 460 -25.34 -68.75 17.29
N ALA A 461 -24.72 -67.98 18.19
CA ALA A 461 -23.80 -68.45 19.22
C ALA A 461 -24.47 -69.08 20.47
N ASP A 462 -25.80 -69.07 20.60
CA ASP A 462 -26.50 -69.75 21.72
C ASP A 462 -27.15 -71.10 21.31
N GLU A 463 -27.15 -71.48 20.02
CA GLU A 463 -27.81 -72.72 19.53
C GLU A 463 -26.85 -73.89 19.22
N GLN A 464 -25.57 -73.78 19.57
CA GLN A 464 -24.58 -74.87 19.46
C GLN A 464 -23.90 -75.18 20.80
N ASP A 465 -24.64 -75.67 21.81
CA ASP A 465 -24.00 -76.45 22.90
C ASP A 465 -24.93 -77.38 23.71
N GLU A 466 -25.98 -77.96 23.12
CA GLU A 466 -26.66 -79.13 23.71
C GLU A 466 -26.97 -80.19 22.65
N GLY A 467 -25.93 -80.91 22.23
CA GLY A 467 -26.02 -82.14 21.46
C GLY A 467 -25.29 -83.28 22.18
N ASP A 468 -26.07 -84.19 22.76
CA ASP A 468 -25.78 -85.57 23.15
C ASP A 468 -24.51 -85.87 23.98
N ALA A 469 -24.72 -86.09 25.28
CA ALA A 469 -23.89 -87.00 26.05
C ALA A 469 -24.77 -88.04 26.78
N ASN A 470 -24.74 -89.28 26.30
CA ASN A 470 -24.85 -90.47 27.15
C ASN A 470 -24.41 -91.74 26.39
N PRO A 471 -23.76 -92.72 27.05
CA PRO A 471 -22.80 -92.60 28.14
C PRO A 471 -21.47 -93.33 27.81
N PHE A 472 -20.34 -92.93 28.38
CA PHE A 472 -19.40 -93.84 29.06
C PHE A 472 -18.24 -93.08 29.75
N MET A 473 -18.18 -93.25 31.07
CA MET A 473 -17.03 -93.18 32.00
C MET A 473 -16.17 -91.90 32.14
N GLY A 474 -16.15 -91.36 33.37
CA GLY A 474 -14.88 -91.12 34.07
C GLY A 474 -14.60 -89.73 34.65
N LYS A 475 -14.91 -89.57 35.95
CA LYS A 475 -14.17 -88.83 37.01
C LYS A 475 -13.53 -87.43 36.75
N ASN A 476 -13.91 -86.53 37.68
CA ASN A 476 -13.10 -85.52 38.38
C ASN A 476 -12.72 -84.19 37.69
N GLY A 477 -13.36 -83.10 38.17
CA GLY A 477 -12.65 -82.00 38.83
C GLY A 477 -12.44 -80.68 38.07
N GLY A 478 -13.05 -79.60 38.59
CA GLY A 478 -12.47 -78.24 38.60
C GLY A 478 -12.93 -77.26 37.52
N THR A 479 -14.08 -76.62 37.72
CA THR A 479 -14.58 -75.49 36.91
C THR A 479 -13.84 -74.18 37.22
N CYS A 480 -13.24 -73.57 36.19
CA CYS A 480 -12.84 -72.16 36.17
C CYS A 480 -13.77 -71.43 35.20
N LEU A 481 -14.77 -70.70 35.73
CA LEU A 481 -15.74 -69.95 34.93
C LEU A 481 -15.05 -68.76 34.24
N ARG A 482 -14.92 -68.83 32.90
CA ARG A 482 -14.73 -67.63 32.07
C ARG A 482 -16.00 -66.74 32.18
N PRO A 483 -15.87 -65.42 32.36
CA PRO A 483 -17.02 -64.54 32.37
C PRO A 483 -17.70 -64.57 30.99
N ARG A 484 -19.01 -64.83 30.99
CA ARG A 484 -19.82 -64.91 29.78
C ARG A 484 -19.73 -63.57 29.04
N LEU A 485 -19.48 -63.66 27.73
CA LEU A 485 -19.34 -62.53 26.79
C LEU A 485 -20.53 -61.55 26.88
N THR A 486 -21.71 -62.04 27.25
CA THR A 486 -22.92 -61.25 27.50
C THR A 486 -22.78 -60.26 28.65
N GLN A 487 -21.99 -60.57 29.68
CA GLN A 487 -21.72 -59.68 30.81
C GLN A 487 -20.76 -58.56 30.40
N VAL A 488 -19.75 -58.89 29.58
CA VAL A 488 -18.81 -57.91 29.01
C VAL A 488 -19.53 -56.94 28.07
N VAL A 489 -20.38 -57.46 27.17
CA VAL A 489 -21.15 -56.62 26.21
C VAL A 489 -22.09 -55.66 26.95
N ARG A 490 -22.79 -56.15 27.98
CA ARG A 490 -23.70 -55.34 28.80
C ARG A 490 -22.95 -54.23 29.56
N ASP A 491 -21.77 -54.54 30.10
CA ASP A 491 -20.91 -53.55 30.79
C ASP A 491 -20.30 -52.53 29.82
N THR A 492 -19.94 -52.92 28.59
CA THR A 492 -19.50 -51.96 27.55
C THR A 492 -20.61 -51.03 27.10
N LEU A 493 -21.83 -51.55 26.89
CA LEU A 493 -22.97 -50.72 26.49
C LEU A 493 -23.39 -49.76 27.62
N ALA A 494 -23.35 -50.20 28.88
CA ALA A 494 -23.58 -49.34 30.04
C ALA A 494 -22.52 -48.24 30.18
N LYS A 495 -21.24 -48.55 29.92
CA LYS A 495 -20.14 -47.56 29.94
C LYS A 495 -20.25 -46.54 28.80
N VAL A 496 -20.72 -46.94 27.62
CA VAL A 496 -20.93 -46.02 26.48
C VAL A 496 -22.13 -45.11 26.72
N ALA A 497 -23.23 -45.62 27.28
CA ALA A 497 -24.39 -44.81 27.65
C ALA A 497 -24.05 -43.77 28.73
N PHE A 498 -23.30 -44.15 29.76
CA PHE A 498 -22.94 -43.25 30.87
C PHE A 498 -21.99 -42.12 30.43
N LYS A 499 -21.12 -42.36 29.43
CA LYS A 499 -20.18 -41.35 28.90
C LYS A 499 -20.88 -40.26 28.07
N SER A 500 -22.10 -40.50 27.60
CA SER A 500 -22.89 -39.55 26.80
C SER A 500 -23.75 -38.57 27.62
N MET A 501 -23.89 -38.79 28.94
CA MET A 501 -24.71 -37.95 29.83
C MET A 501 -23.92 -36.96 30.69
N LEU A 502 -22.59 -36.89 30.57
CA LEU A 502 -21.78 -35.89 31.28
C LEU A 502 -21.76 -34.56 30.50
N PRO A 503 -22.11 -33.42 31.13
CA PRO A 503 -22.11 -32.13 30.45
C PRO A 503 -20.66 -31.65 30.26
N GLN A 504 -20.16 -31.60 29.02
CA GLN A 504 -18.91 -30.90 28.73
C GLN A 504 -19.16 -29.39 28.70
N ARG A 505 -18.61 -28.74 29.73
CA ARG A 505 -18.48 -27.29 29.90
C ARG A 505 -17.85 -26.63 28.68
N HIS A 506 -18.38 -25.46 28.32
CA HIS A 506 -17.69 -24.44 27.53
C HIS A 506 -16.32 -24.13 28.12
N THR A 507 -15.27 -24.18 27.30
CA THR A 507 -14.05 -23.41 27.54
C THR A 507 -13.41 -22.99 26.22
N THR A 508 -13.18 -21.69 26.15
CA THR A 508 -12.49 -20.84 25.17
C THR A 508 -10.98 -21.19 25.05
N TYR A 509 -10.27 -20.43 24.21
CA TYR A 509 -8.81 -20.22 24.08
C TYR A 509 -8.19 -20.85 22.82
N LEU A 510 -7.71 -20.04 21.84
CA LEU A 510 -6.47 -19.23 21.78
C LEU A 510 -5.20 -20.07 21.64
N GLY A 511 -4.40 -19.76 20.61
CA GLY A 511 -2.93 -19.75 20.69
C GLY A 511 -2.17 -20.95 20.12
N LEU A 512 -1.57 -20.71 18.96
CA LEU A 512 -0.13 -20.88 18.66
C LEU A 512 0.55 -22.27 18.65
N ASP A 513 1.28 -22.45 17.54
CA ASP A 513 2.65 -22.97 17.41
C ASP A 513 2.96 -24.46 17.09
N SER A 514 3.64 -24.57 15.93
CA SER A 514 4.92 -25.27 15.72
C SER A 514 4.95 -26.69 15.13
N SER A 515 5.48 -26.72 13.89
CA SER A 515 6.58 -27.56 13.41
C SER A 515 6.47 -29.09 13.29
N ALA A 516 6.70 -29.50 12.03
CA ALA A 516 7.71 -30.47 11.57
C ALA A 516 7.38 -31.97 11.42
N ASN A 517 7.87 -32.45 10.26
CA ASN A 517 8.11 -33.83 9.79
C ASN A 517 6.87 -34.66 9.43
N SER A 518 6.78 -35.34 8.28
CA SER A 518 7.80 -35.93 7.41
C SER A 518 7.22 -36.31 6.03
N THR A 519 8.01 -36.07 4.97
CA THR A 519 8.14 -36.75 3.65
C THR A 519 7.05 -37.74 3.15
N PRO A 520 6.55 -37.60 1.89
CA PRO A 520 5.78 -38.63 1.22
C PRO A 520 6.63 -39.56 0.33
N ILE A 521 6.26 -40.84 0.32
CA ILE A 521 6.86 -41.95 -0.41
C ILE A 521 6.39 -41.96 -1.88
N LEU A 522 7.36 -42.14 -2.78
CA LEU A 522 7.24 -42.43 -4.20
C LEU A 522 6.55 -43.78 -4.47
N LEU A 523 5.62 -43.81 -5.42
CA LEU A 523 5.32 -45.01 -6.22
C LEU A 523 4.84 -44.60 -7.63
N SER A 524 5.38 -45.32 -8.61
CA SER A 524 5.52 -44.94 -10.01
C SER A 524 4.35 -45.31 -10.92
N ALA A 525 4.39 -44.69 -12.10
CA ALA A 525 4.10 -45.25 -13.43
C ALA A 525 2.70 -45.03 -14.04
N ARG A 526 2.64 -44.15 -15.05
CA ARG A 526 2.19 -44.54 -16.41
C ARG A 526 2.56 -43.51 -17.50
N SER A 527 3.47 -43.94 -18.37
CA SER A 527 3.60 -43.74 -19.82
C SER A 527 2.85 -42.60 -20.54
N SER A 528 3.59 -41.80 -21.33
CA SER A 528 3.17 -41.24 -22.63
C SER A 528 4.42 -40.93 -23.49
N PRO A 529 4.34 -41.02 -24.84
CA PRO A 529 5.49 -41.24 -25.72
C PRO A 529 6.11 -39.97 -26.33
N GLU A 530 7.32 -40.16 -26.83
CA GLU A 530 8.15 -39.23 -27.60
C GLU A 530 7.44 -38.66 -28.84
N SER A 531 7.68 -37.38 -29.13
CA SER A 531 7.69 -36.89 -30.51
C SER A 531 8.75 -35.81 -30.69
N VAL A 532 9.63 -36.10 -31.64
CA VAL A 532 10.73 -35.30 -32.16
C VAL A 532 10.19 -34.12 -32.97
N ARG A 533 10.71 -32.90 -32.77
CA ARG A 533 10.68 -31.87 -33.81
C ARG A 533 11.85 -30.88 -33.72
N SER A 534 12.62 -30.95 -34.80
CA SER A 534 13.66 -30.09 -35.36
C SER A 534 13.51 -28.57 -35.21
N ASN A 535 14.63 -27.90 -34.89
CA ASN A 535 14.93 -26.49 -35.16
C ASN A 535 15.30 -26.27 -36.65
N PRO A 536 15.05 -25.06 -37.18
CA PRO A 536 15.92 -24.44 -38.18
C PRO A 536 16.27 -22.95 -37.84
N PRO A 537 17.21 -22.32 -38.58
CA PRO A 537 18.24 -21.44 -38.02
C PRO A 537 18.02 -19.93 -38.20
N GLU A 538 18.87 -19.17 -37.49
CA GLU A 538 19.19 -17.74 -37.72
C GLU A 538 19.68 -17.47 -39.16
N PRO A 539 19.52 -16.22 -39.64
CA PRO A 539 20.43 -15.63 -40.60
C PRO A 539 21.18 -14.43 -40.01
N GLN A 540 22.50 -14.45 -40.17
CA GLN A 540 23.36 -13.28 -40.19
C GLN A 540 23.10 -12.48 -41.47
N VAL A 541 22.88 -11.15 -41.34
CA VAL A 541 23.50 -10.06 -42.13
C VAL A 541 23.53 -8.82 -41.24
#